data_AF-D2ZQZ9-F1
#
_entry.id   AF-D2ZQZ9-F1
#
_cell.length_a   1.000
_cell.length_b   1.000
_cell.length_c   1.000
_cell.angle_alpha   90.00
_cell.angle_beta   90.00
_cell.angle_gamma   90.00
#
_symmetry.space_group_name_H-M   'P 1'
#
loop_
_entity.id
_entity.type
_entity.pdbx_description
1 polymer ?
#
loop_
_entity_poly.entity_id
_entity_poly.type
_entity_poly.pdbx_seq_one_letter_code
_entity_poly.pdbx_strand_id
1 'polypeptide(L)'
;MTNSNKIQEYINTLENDKLMIETHFANIERILKDNDDLNQEKVIALLSNFNTFNIQYDQLCHDLIAFIKIFQPDKEEIRIYKTEELIELLEAKVNEVSN
;
A
#
# COMPACT_ATOMS: atom_id res chain seq x y z
N MET A 1 -10.97 16.48 27.22
CA MET A 1 -10.14 15.26 27.18
C MET A 1 -10.74 14.17 26.27
N THR A 2 -12.07 14.03 26.15
CA THR A 2 -12.72 12.96 25.37
C THR A 2 -12.49 13.02 23.84
N ASN A 3 -12.36 14.23 23.25
CA ASN A 3 -12.18 14.37 21.80
C ASN A 3 -10.75 14.06 21.33
N SER A 4 -9.73 14.34 22.17
CA SER A 4 -8.34 14.03 21.84
C SER A 4 -8.11 12.52 21.73
N ASN A 5 -8.77 11.73 22.58
CA ASN A 5 -8.70 10.26 22.51
C ASN A 5 -9.34 9.73 21.22
N LYS A 6 -10.49 10.27 20.80
CA LYS A 6 -11.17 9.85 19.56
C LYS A 6 -10.36 10.17 18.31
N ILE A 7 -9.68 11.32 18.29
CA ILE A 7 -8.79 11.70 17.18
C ILE A 7 -7.60 10.73 17.11
N GLN A 8 -6.99 10.40 18.26
CA GLN A 8 -5.89 9.44 18.29
C GLN A 8 -6.34 8.04 17.86
N GLU A 9 -7.51 7.57 18.32
CA GLU A 9 -8.09 6.28 17.90
C GLU A 9 -8.31 6.22 16.38
N TYR A 10 -8.78 7.33 15.79
CA TYR A 10 -8.99 7.41 14.35
C TYR A 10 -7.66 7.38 13.58
N ILE A 11 -6.67 8.18 14.01
CA ILE A 11 -5.31 8.16 13.43
C ILE A 11 -4.71 6.75 13.52
N ASN A 12 -4.84 6.09 14.67
CA ASN A 12 -4.36 4.72 14.85
C ASN A 12 -5.04 3.74 13.89
N THR A 13 -6.35 3.92 13.64
CA THR A 13 -7.09 3.10 12.67
C THR A 13 -6.52 3.28 11.27
N LEU A 14 -6.34 4.53 10.83
CA LEU A 14 -5.76 4.82 9.50
C LEU A 14 -4.33 4.28 9.36
N GLU A 15 -3.50 4.39 10.41
CA GLU A 15 -2.15 3.82 10.41
C GLU A 15 -2.15 2.28 10.34
N ASN A 16 -3.09 1.63 11.01
CA ASN A 16 -3.25 0.17 10.95
C ASN A 16 -3.74 -0.29 9.57
N ASP A 17 -4.71 0.39 8.99
CA ASP A 17 -5.21 0.10 7.63
C ASP A 17 -4.08 0.27 6.60
N LYS A 18 -3.25 1.29 6.79
CA LYS A 18 -2.07 1.55 5.94
C LYS A 18 -1.09 0.38 6.03
N LEU A 19 -0.76 -0.04 7.25
CA LEU A 19 0.15 -1.17 7.47
C LEU A 19 -0.39 -2.48 6.86
N MET A 20 -1.70 -2.70 6.92
CA MET A 20 -2.34 -3.87 6.30
C MET A 20 -2.11 -3.87 4.78
N ILE A 21 -2.37 -2.75 4.11
CA ILE A 21 -2.16 -2.63 2.66
C ILE A 21 -0.68 -2.76 2.30
N GLU A 22 0.24 -2.17 3.07
CA GLU A 22 1.68 -2.32 2.86
C GLU A 22 2.15 -3.77 3.00
N THR A 23 1.53 -4.52 3.90
CA THR A 23 1.79 -5.96 4.04
C THR A 23 1.31 -6.73 2.81
N HIS A 24 0.21 -6.32 2.19
CA HIS A 24 -0.22 -6.88 0.91
C HIS A 24 0.78 -6.57 -0.21
N PHE A 25 1.29 -5.34 -0.30
CA PHE A 25 2.31 -4.98 -1.29
C PHE A 25 3.61 -5.77 -1.10
N ALA A 26 4.12 -5.86 0.12
CA ALA A 26 5.31 -6.65 0.43
C ALA A 26 5.12 -8.14 0.08
N ASN A 27 3.92 -8.68 0.26
CA ASN A 27 3.62 -10.05 -0.14
C ASN A 27 3.59 -10.22 -1.67
N ILE A 28 3.01 -9.27 -2.41
CA ILE A 28 3.04 -9.29 -3.88
C ILE A 28 4.48 -9.24 -4.38
N GLU A 29 5.28 -8.32 -3.83
CA GLU A 29 6.71 -8.18 -4.17
C GLU A 29 7.47 -9.49 -3.92
N ARG A 30 7.27 -10.11 -2.76
CA ARG A 30 7.86 -11.40 -2.41
C ARG A 30 7.44 -12.49 -3.40
N ILE A 31 6.16 -12.55 -3.76
CA ILE A 31 5.68 -13.55 -4.74
C ILE A 31 6.37 -13.36 -6.09
N LEU A 32 6.49 -12.12 -6.58
CA LEU A 32 7.13 -11.82 -7.86
C LEU A 32 8.63 -12.13 -7.88
N LYS A 33 9.33 -11.95 -6.76
CA LYS A 33 10.77 -12.20 -6.63
C LYS A 33 11.12 -13.66 -6.36
N ASP A 34 10.30 -14.37 -5.59
CA ASP A 34 10.62 -15.72 -5.11
C ASP A 34 10.05 -16.83 -5.99
N ASN A 35 9.14 -16.52 -6.93
CA ASN A 35 8.48 -17.53 -7.78
C ASN A 35 8.83 -17.32 -9.25
N ASP A 36 9.75 -18.14 -9.76
CA ASP A 36 10.16 -18.10 -11.16
C ASP A 36 9.10 -18.67 -12.12
N ASP A 37 8.23 -19.58 -11.65
CA ASP A 37 7.17 -20.25 -12.44
C ASP A 37 5.79 -19.56 -12.35
N LEU A 38 5.76 -18.23 -12.22
CA LEU A 38 4.50 -17.50 -12.29
C LEU A 38 3.94 -17.56 -13.72
N ASN A 39 2.74 -18.09 -13.86
CA ASN A 39 2.02 -18.07 -15.13
C ASN A 39 1.26 -16.74 -15.32
N GLN A 40 0.87 -16.45 -16.56
CA GLN A 40 0.19 -15.21 -16.93
C GLN A 40 -1.06 -14.93 -16.09
N GLU A 41 -1.88 -15.96 -15.82
CA GLU A 41 -3.11 -15.82 -15.02
C GLU A 41 -2.81 -15.34 -13.59
N LYS A 42 -1.78 -15.90 -12.94
CA LYS A 42 -1.36 -15.48 -11.59
C LYS A 42 -0.82 -14.05 -11.59
N VAL A 43 -0.02 -13.68 -12.59
CA VAL A 43 0.52 -12.31 -12.68
C VAL A 43 -0.60 -11.29 -12.88
N ILE A 44 -1.58 -11.57 -13.74
CA ILE A 44 -2.75 -10.71 -13.93
C ILE A 44 -3.56 -10.58 -12.62
N ALA A 45 -3.75 -11.68 -11.88
CA ALA A 45 -4.43 -11.65 -10.60
C ALA A 45 -3.67 -10.78 -9.57
N LEU A 46 -2.34 -10.88 -9.51
CA LEU A 46 -1.50 -10.04 -8.65
C LEU A 46 -1.60 -8.57 -9.03
N LEU A 47 -1.59 -8.25 -10.33
CA LEU A 47 -1.72 -6.88 -10.83
C LEU A 47 -3.10 -6.28 -10.53
N SER A 48 -4.17 -7.06 -10.67
CA SER A 48 -5.52 -6.64 -10.29
C SER A 48 -5.66 -6.36 -8.79
N ASN A 49 -5.10 -7.25 -7.97
CA ASN A 49 -5.04 -7.05 -6.51
C ASN A 49 -4.23 -5.81 -6.15
N PHE A 50 -3.05 -5.66 -6.76
CA PHE A 50 -2.20 -4.48 -6.58
C PHE A 50 -2.96 -3.19 -6.91
N ASN A 51 -3.59 -3.10 -8.09
CA ASN A 51 -4.34 -1.91 -8.50
C ASN A 51 -5.45 -1.53 -7.53
N THR A 52 -6.20 -2.52 -7.05
CA THR A 52 -7.28 -2.30 -6.07
C THR A 52 -6.72 -1.74 -4.77
N PHE A 53 -5.65 -2.34 -4.25
CA PHE A 53 -5.02 -1.89 -3.01
C PHE A 53 -4.29 -0.55 -3.19
N ASN A 54 -3.68 -0.27 -4.35
CA ASN A 54 -2.97 0.97 -4.61
C ASN A 54 -3.91 2.18 -4.58
N ILE A 55 -5.09 2.08 -5.20
CA ILE A 55 -6.10 3.15 -5.14
C ILE A 55 -6.55 3.42 -3.70
N GLN A 56 -6.79 2.35 -2.92
CA GLN A 56 -7.16 2.48 -1.50
C GLN A 56 -6.03 3.10 -0.68
N TYR A 57 -4.78 2.69 -0.95
CA TYR A 57 -3.59 3.16 -0.26
C TYR A 57 -3.34 4.65 -0.49
N ASP A 58 -3.47 5.12 -1.74
CA ASP A 58 -3.27 6.53 -2.09
C ASP A 58 -4.27 7.43 -1.37
N GLN A 59 -5.56 7.03 -1.37
CA GLN A 59 -6.61 7.74 -0.65
C GLN A 59 -6.34 7.75 0.85
N LEU A 60 -5.99 6.60 1.42
CA LEU A 60 -5.71 6.45 2.83
C LEU A 60 -4.52 7.29 3.29
N CYS A 61 -3.43 7.32 2.51
CA CYS A 61 -2.27 8.14 2.81
C CYS A 61 -2.62 9.63 2.73
N HIS A 62 -3.40 10.04 1.73
CA HIS A 62 -3.88 11.42 1.63
C HIS A 62 -4.67 11.84 2.87
N ASP A 63 -5.64 11.01 3.28
CA ASP A 63 -6.47 11.27 4.46
C ASP A 63 -5.61 11.33 5.72
N LEU A 64 -4.75 10.33 5.95
CA LEU A 64 -3.86 10.29 7.11
C LEU A 64 -2.95 11.53 7.20
N ILE A 65 -2.37 11.97 6.08
CA ILE A 65 -1.56 13.20 6.03
C ILE A 65 -2.40 14.42 6.39
N ALA A 66 -3.61 14.54 5.85
CA ALA A 66 -4.49 15.66 6.14
C ALA A 66 -4.86 15.70 7.63
N PHE A 67 -5.21 14.55 8.22
CA PHE A 67 -5.56 14.46 9.64
C PHE A 67 -4.36 14.77 10.55
N ILE A 68 -3.18 14.24 10.25
CA ILE A 68 -1.96 14.55 11.02
C ILE A 68 -1.65 16.05 10.95
N LYS A 69 -1.71 16.68 9.76
CA LYS A 69 -1.45 18.12 9.63
C LYS A 69 -2.41 18.98 10.46
N ILE A 70 -3.68 18.58 10.57
CA ILE A 70 -4.70 19.34 11.30
C ILE A 70 -4.57 19.14 12.81
N PHE A 71 -4.38 17.89 13.25
CA PHE A 71 -4.53 17.53 14.67
C PHE A 71 -3.23 17.19 15.37
N GLN A 72 -2.15 16.93 14.64
CA GLN A 72 -0.82 16.58 15.13
C GLN A 72 0.28 17.25 14.28
N PRO A 73 0.30 18.59 14.15
CA PRO A 73 1.19 19.29 13.21
C PRO A 73 2.68 19.10 13.50
N ASP A 74 3.02 18.74 14.74
CA ASP A 74 4.40 18.50 15.18
C ASP A 74 4.88 17.05 14.94
N LYS A 75 4.01 16.17 14.41
CA LYS A 75 4.37 14.77 14.11
C LYS A 75 5.19 14.70 12.82
N GLU A 76 6.23 13.86 12.82
CA GLU A 76 7.05 13.61 11.64
C GLU A 76 6.22 13.15 10.43
N GLU A 77 6.73 13.43 9.22
CA GLU A 77 6.09 12.99 7.98
C GLU A 77 5.88 11.48 7.97
N ILE A 78 4.71 11.05 7.50
CA ILE A 78 4.41 9.63 7.40
C ILE A 78 5.30 8.98 6.34
N ARG A 79 5.83 7.80 6.65
CA ARG A 79 6.50 6.96 5.64
C ARG A 79 5.45 6.41 4.67
N ILE A 80 5.69 6.57 3.38
CA ILE A 80 4.88 5.99 2.30
C ILE A 80 5.63 4.80 1.68
N TYR A 81 4.91 3.75 1.29
CA TYR A 81 5.43 2.58 0.61
C TYR A 81 5.81 2.93 -0.82
N LYS A 82 6.83 2.24 -1.35
CA LYS A 82 7.34 2.47 -2.69
C LYS A 82 6.51 1.75 -3.75
N THR A 83 5.33 2.28 -4.03
CA THR A 83 4.38 1.64 -4.96
C THR A 83 4.89 1.65 -6.41
N GLU A 84 5.65 2.67 -6.81
CA GLU A 84 6.27 2.76 -8.15
C GLU A 84 7.23 1.59 -8.43
N GLU A 85 8.14 1.26 -7.51
CA GLU A 85 9.07 0.13 -7.66
C GLU A 85 8.31 -1.21 -7.80
N LEU A 86 7.16 -1.35 -7.14
CA LEU A 86 6.33 -2.55 -7.25
C LEU A 86 5.57 -2.62 -8.57
N ILE A 87 5.14 -1.48 -9.12
CA ILE A 87 4.52 -1.40 -10.46
C ILE A 87 5.53 -1.85 -11.51
N GLU A 88 6.75 -1.33 -11.47
CA GLU A 88 7.81 -1.71 -12.42
C GLU A 88 8.09 -3.22 -12.39
N LEU A 89 8.10 -3.82 -11.19
CA LEU A 89 8.29 -5.26 -11.02
C LEU A 89 7.12 -6.08 -11.61
N LEU A 90 5.88 -5.62 -11.41
CA LEU A 90 4.69 -6.25 -11.98
C LEU A 90 4.69 -6.18 -13.51
N GLU A 91 5.00 -5.01 -14.07
CA GLU A 91 5.08 -4.80 -15.52
C GLU A 91 6.18 -5.67 -16.16
N ALA A 92 7.35 -5.76 -15.53
CA ALA A 92 8.43 -6.65 -15.97
C ALA A 92 7.96 -8.11 -16.02
N LYS A 93 7.28 -8.59 -14.97
CA LYS A 93 6.74 -9.95 -14.93
C LYS A 93 5.64 -10.21 -15.95
N VAL A 94 4.77 -9.24 -16.24
CA VAL A 94 3.76 -9.37 -17.31
C VAL A 94 4.44 -9.55 -18.68
N ASN A 95 5.51 -8.81 -18.94
CA ASN A 95 6.26 -8.91 -20.20
C ASN A 95 7.02 -10.23 -20.33
N GLU A 96 7.54 -10.79 -19.23
CA GLU A 96 8.20 -12.10 -19.23
C GLU A 96 7.23 -13.24 -19.59
N VAL A 97 6.01 -13.23 -19.04
CA VAL A 97 5.04 -14.32 -19.22
C VAL A 97 4.17 -14.21 -20.47
N SER A 98 4.22 -13.07 -21.16
CA SER A 98 3.45 -12.82 -22.40
C SER A 98 4.24 -13.10 -23.68
N ASN A 99 5.54 -13.41 -23.56
CA ASN A 99 6.44 -13.80 -24.66
C ASN A 99 6.65 -15.31 -24.69
#